data_AF-A0AAD8YNZ1-F1
#
_entry.id   AF-A0AAD8YNZ1-F1
#
_cell.length_a   1.000
_cell.length_b   1.000
_cell.length_c   1.000
_cell.angle_alpha   90.00
_cell.angle_beta   90.00
_cell.angle_gamma   90.00
#
_symmetry.space_group_name_H-M   'P 1'
#
loop_
_entity.id
_entity.type
_entity.pdbx_description
1 polymer ?
#
loop_
_entity_poly.entity_id
_entity_poly.type
_entity_poly.pdbx_seq_one_letter_code
_entity_poly.pdbx_strand_id
1 'polypeptide(L)'
;MTCRPCSEPCYGTIYTAKQRNPDPERPLVVEVNASDIGVGAVLSLHTGERGALRPIAYFSRKLSPAEQNYDIGDQELLSMKLAVKEWRHWLEGAQQTFTMYTDHKNLEYLQTTKRLNA
;
A
#
# COMPACT_ATOMS: atom_id res chain seq x y z
N MET A 1 -4.89 -8.49 36.97
CA MET A 1 -3.80 -7.98 36.12
C MET A 1 -4.42 -7.01 35.12
N THR A 2 -3.99 -5.76 35.18
CA THR A 2 -4.70 -4.58 34.70
C THR A 2 -4.56 -4.41 33.18
N CYS A 3 -5.69 -4.23 32.49
CA CYS A 3 -5.72 -3.57 31.19
C CYS A 3 -5.15 -2.16 31.37
N ARG A 4 -4.02 -1.86 30.72
CA ARG A 4 -3.52 -0.48 30.67
C ARG A 4 -4.41 0.31 29.69
N PRO A 5 -4.91 1.50 30.08
CA PRO A 5 -5.55 2.40 29.14
C PRO A 5 -4.45 3.05 28.28
N CYS A 6 -4.50 2.87 26.96
CA CYS A 6 -3.73 3.72 26.05
C CYS A 6 -4.39 5.10 26.03
N SER A 7 -3.76 6.06 26.71
CA SER A 7 -4.20 7.45 26.82
C SER A 7 -3.39 8.37 25.90
N GLU A 8 -3.32 8.05 24.60
CA GLU A 8 -2.69 8.91 23.59
C GLU A 8 -3.63 9.03 22.38
N PRO A 9 -3.86 10.23 21.83
CA PRO A 9 -4.83 10.45 20.78
C PRO A 9 -4.43 9.74 19.47
N CYS A 10 -5.36 8.96 18.91
CA CYS A 10 -5.25 8.33 17.59
C CYS A 10 -5.29 9.37 16.45
N TYR A 11 -4.28 10.23 16.38
CA TYR A 11 -3.99 11.15 15.28
C TYR A 11 -2.52 11.00 14.90
N GLY A 12 -2.21 9.92 14.19
CA GLY A 12 -0.88 9.69 13.68
C GLY A 12 -0.86 8.46 12.81
N THR A 13 -0.47 8.65 11.55
CA THR A 13 -0.02 7.59 10.64
C THR A 13 0.78 6.55 11.42
N ILE A 14 0.36 5.29 11.37
CA ILE A 14 1.02 4.18 12.06
C ILE A 14 2.37 3.92 11.37
N TYR A 15 3.40 4.68 11.73
CA TYR A 15 4.78 4.43 11.35
C TYR A 15 5.38 3.41 12.32
N THR A 16 5.34 2.11 12.04
CA THR A 16 6.34 1.18 12.57
C THR A 16 6.39 -0.12 11.78
N ALA A 17 7.12 -0.12 10.68
CA ALA A 17 8.04 -1.23 10.39
C ALA A 17 9.44 -0.64 10.32
N LYS A 18 10.41 -1.36 10.89
CA LYS A 18 11.82 -1.00 10.84
C LYS A 18 12.23 -0.87 9.37
N GLN A 19 12.39 0.38 8.93
CA GLN A 19 12.83 0.76 7.58
C GLN A 19 14.17 0.05 7.30
N ARG A 20 14.11 -1.04 6.54
CA ARG A 20 15.27 -1.81 6.12
C ARG A 20 15.46 -1.53 4.66
N ASN A 21 16.65 -1.08 4.27
CA ASN A 21 16.93 -0.83 2.86
C ASN A 21 16.64 -2.12 2.07
N PRO A 22 15.71 -2.10 1.10
CA PRO A 22 15.40 -3.28 0.32
C PRO A 22 16.63 -3.70 -0.47
N ASP A 23 16.80 -5.02 -0.59
CA ASP A 23 17.82 -5.61 -1.45
C ASP A 23 17.43 -5.32 -2.91
N PRO A 24 18.27 -4.58 -3.68
CA PRO A 24 17.92 -4.15 -5.03
C PRO A 24 17.70 -5.30 -6.01
N GLU A 25 18.21 -6.50 -5.72
CA GLU A 25 18.06 -7.68 -6.58
C GLU A 25 16.73 -8.41 -6.37
N ARG A 26 15.97 -8.06 -5.32
CA ARG A 26 14.73 -8.74 -4.95
C ARG A 26 13.50 -7.95 -5.39
N PRO A 27 12.48 -8.62 -5.98
CA PRO A 27 11.25 -7.94 -6.35
C PRO A 27 10.48 -7.51 -5.11
N LEU A 28 9.90 -6.31 -5.21
CA LEU A 28 9.00 -5.74 -4.22
C LEU A 28 7.55 -6.12 -4.55
N VAL A 29 6.76 -6.31 -3.50
CA VAL A 29 5.32 -6.56 -3.60
C VAL A 29 4.61 -5.51 -2.78
N VAL A 30 3.64 -4.84 -3.39
CA VAL A 30 2.76 -3.87 -2.74
C VAL A 30 1.36 -4.45 -2.69
N GLU A 31 0.81 -4.62 -1.50
CA GLU A 31 -0.59 -5.01 -1.30
C GLU A 31 -1.35 -3.78 -0.83
N VAL A 32 -2.39 -3.36 -1.56
CA VAL A 32 -3.24 -2.22 -1.19
C VAL A 32 -4.64 -2.68 -0.84
N ASN A 33 -5.30 -1.90 0.02
CA ASN A 33 -6.71 -2.08 0.38
C ASN A 33 -7.33 -0.72 0.68
N ALA A 34 -8.58 -0.53 0.28
CA ALA A 34 -9.39 0.63 0.66
C ALA A 34 -10.59 0.22 1.51
N SER A 35 -11.11 1.20 2.25
CA SER A 35 -12.33 1.11 3.02
C SER A 35 -13.02 2.47 3.00
N ASP A 36 -14.29 2.50 3.38
CA ASP A 36 -15.10 3.73 3.41
C ASP A 36 -14.47 4.87 4.23
N ILE A 37 -13.55 4.56 5.16
CA ILE A 37 -12.94 5.53 6.08
C ILE A 37 -11.47 5.85 5.76
N GLY A 38 -10.80 5.00 4.99
CA GLY A 38 -9.35 4.99 4.96
C GLY A 38 -8.76 3.99 3.98
N VAL A 39 -7.52 4.24 3.58
CA VAL A 39 -6.73 3.36 2.72
C VAL A 39 -5.52 2.83 3.48
N GLY A 40 -5.07 1.65 3.09
CA GLY A 40 -3.89 1.00 3.63
C GLY A 40 -3.05 0.33 2.55
N ALA A 41 -1.77 0.16 2.82
CA ALA A 41 -0.89 -0.65 1.99
C ALA A 41 0.21 -1.33 2.81
N VAL A 42 0.69 -2.46 2.31
CA VAL A 42 1.85 -3.20 2.82
C VAL A 42 2.88 -3.33 1.72
N LEU A 43 4.13 -2.96 2.01
CA LEU A 43 5.27 -3.24 1.14
C LEU A 43 6.03 -4.43 1.70
N SER A 44 6.23 -5.44 0.85
CA SER A 44 6.89 -6.69 1.18
C SER A 44 8.03 -6.99 0.21
N LEU A 45 9.08 -7.63 0.72
CA LEU A 45 10.15 -8.22 -0.09
C LEU A 45 9.84 -9.68 -0.38
N HIS A 46 10.09 -10.13 -1.61
CA HIS A 46 10.12 -11.55 -1.92
C HIS A 46 11.39 -12.18 -1.34
N THR A 47 11.28 -13.17 -0.45
CA THR A 47 12.46 -13.74 0.23
C THR A 47 13.20 -14.80 -0.58
N GLY A 48 12.62 -15.26 -1.70
CA GLY A 48 13.20 -16.29 -2.57
C GLY A 48 12.86 -17.72 -2.13
N GLU A 49 12.38 -17.89 -0.90
CA GLU A 49 11.69 -19.10 -0.45
C GLU A 49 10.27 -19.11 -1.04
N ARG A 50 9.77 -20.29 -1.42
CA ARG A 50 8.48 -20.42 -2.12
C ARG A 50 7.36 -19.72 -1.34
N GLY A 51 6.90 -18.57 -1.86
CA GLY A 51 5.74 -17.84 -1.36
C GLY A 51 5.98 -17.01 -0.09
N ALA A 52 7.22 -16.89 0.40
CA ALA A 52 7.48 -16.10 1.61
C ALA A 52 7.65 -14.61 1.26
N LEU A 53 6.63 -13.83 1.60
CA LEU A 53 6.68 -12.37 1.61
C LEU A 53 7.10 -11.89 3.00
N ARG A 54 8.06 -10.96 3.04
CA ARG A 54 8.50 -10.33 4.28
C ARG A 54 8.11 -8.86 4.27
N PRO A 55 7.16 -8.42 5.12
CA PRO A 55 6.80 -7.01 5.24
C PRO A 55 8.00 -6.16 5.66
N ILE A 56 8.18 -5.03 4.99
CA ILE A 56 9.23 -4.04 5.27
C ILE A 56 8.70 -2.64 5.54
N ALA A 57 7.50 -2.31 5.05
CA ALA A 57 6.82 -1.06 5.36
C ALA A 57 5.30 -1.24 5.38
N TYR A 58 4.64 -0.40 6.17
CA TYR A 58 3.19 -0.29 6.24
C TYR A 58 2.81 1.16 6.00
N PHE A 59 1.71 1.37 5.29
CA PHE A 59 1.13 2.68 5.02
C PHE A 59 -0.35 2.64 5.37
N SER A 60 -0.84 3.70 5.99
CA SER A 60 -2.28 3.93 6.14
C SER A 60 -2.58 5.41 6.22
N ARG A 61 -3.73 5.80 5.67
CA ARG A 61 -4.19 7.18 5.64
C ARG A 61 -5.70 7.23 5.71
N LYS A 62 -6.23 8.09 6.59
CA LYS A 62 -7.67 8.40 6.60
C LYS A 62 -8.05 9.14 5.33
N LEU A 63 -9.20 8.80 4.76
CA LEU A 63 -9.77 9.52 3.62
C LEU A 63 -10.39 10.82 4.11
N SER A 64 -10.20 11.90 3.35
CA SER A 64 -10.93 13.15 3.57
C SER A 64 -12.42 12.98 3.25
N PRO A 65 -13.32 13.85 3.76
CA PRO A 65 -14.75 13.74 3.45
C PRO A 65 -15.05 13.73 1.94
N ALA A 66 -14.24 14.42 1.13
CA ALA A 66 -14.37 14.39 -0.32
C ALA A 66 -13.97 13.04 -0.92
N GLU A 67 -12.86 12.45 -0.45
CA GLU A 67 -12.36 11.17 -0.94
C GLU A 67 -13.22 9.98 -0.47
N GLN A 68 -13.92 10.11 0.66
CA GLN A 68 -14.89 9.10 1.12
C GLN A 68 -16.12 9.00 0.20
N ASN A 69 -16.41 10.05 -0.58
CA ASN A 69 -17.51 10.05 -1.55
C ASN A 69 -17.12 9.43 -2.90
N TYR A 70 -15.87 8.97 -3.07
CA TYR A 70 -15.45 8.27 -4.27
C TYR A 70 -16.05 6.87 -4.30
N ASP A 71 -16.33 6.36 -5.50
CA ASP A 71 -16.74 4.98 -5.70
C ASP A 71 -15.61 4.03 -5.25
N ILE A 72 -15.95 2.79 -4.90
CA ILE A 72 -15.00 1.80 -4.36
C ILE A 72 -13.79 1.62 -5.30
N GLY A 73 -14.02 1.60 -6.61
CA GLY A 73 -12.95 1.53 -7.61
C GLY A 73 -11.97 2.70 -7.57
N ASP A 74 -12.47 3.92 -7.35
CA ASP A 74 -11.67 5.13 -7.26
C ASP A 74 -10.92 5.22 -5.92
N GLN A 75 -11.52 4.72 -4.84
CA GLN A 75 -10.84 4.61 -3.54
C GLN A 75 -9.67 3.62 -3.59
N GLU A 76 -9.84 2.50 -4.29
CA GLU A 76 -8.77 1.52 -4.56
C GLU A 76 -7.68 2.10 -5.47
N LEU A 77 -8.05 2.80 -6.54
CA LEU A 77 -7.05 3.46 -7.38
C LEU A 77 -6.28 4.55 -6.60
N LEU A 78 -6.97 5.25 -5.70
CA LEU A 78 -6.36 6.21 -4.80
C LEU A 78 -5.38 5.53 -3.81
N SER A 79 -5.73 4.35 -3.27
CA SER A 79 -4.86 3.57 -2.39
C SER A 79 -3.54 3.20 -3.11
N MET A 80 -3.62 2.74 -4.35
CA MET A 80 -2.47 2.46 -5.22
C MET A 80 -1.58 3.69 -5.44
N LYS A 81 -2.19 4.81 -5.84
CA LYS A 81 -1.49 6.07 -6.10
C LYS A 81 -0.72 6.55 -4.87
N LEU A 82 -1.33 6.45 -3.69
CA LEU A 82 -0.73 6.91 -2.44
C LEU A 82 0.41 6.00 -1.99
N ALA A 83 0.24 4.68 -2.10
CA ALA A 83 1.28 3.71 -1.80
C ALA A 83 2.53 3.94 -2.68
N VAL A 84 2.33 4.15 -3.99
CA VAL A 84 3.44 4.46 -4.92
C VAL A 84 4.11 5.79 -4.57
N LYS A 85 3.33 6.80 -4.18
CA LYS A 85 3.87 8.11 -3.78
C LYS A 85 4.71 8.01 -2.51
N GLU A 86 4.24 7.25 -1.52
CA GLU A 86 4.93 7.04 -0.25
C GLU A 86 6.28 6.34 -0.44
N TRP A 87 6.27 5.24 -1.20
CA TRP A 87 7.46 4.42 -1.45
C TRP A 87 8.17 4.77 -2.76
N ARG A 88 7.96 5.96 -3.30
CA ARG A 88 8.58 6.43 -4.54
C ARG A 88 10.10 6.23 -4.53
N HIS A 89 10.74 6.51 -3.40
CA HIS A 89 12.18 6.35 -3.20
C HIS A 89 12.70 4.90 -3.32
N TRP A 90 11.83 3.90 -3.22
CA TRP A 90 12.16 2.47 -3.41
C TRP A 90 11.65 1.90 -4.72
N LEU A 91 10.53 2.42 -5.22
CA LEU A 91 9.87 1.92 -6.43
C LEU A 91 10.39 2.60 -7.71
N GLU A 92 10.74 3.88 -7.64
CA GLU A 92 11.29 4.62 -8.77
C GLU A 92 12.74 4.24 -9.01
N GLY A 93 13.04 3.76 -10.22
CA GLY A 93 14.38 3.30 -10.57
C GLY A 93 14.76 1.93 -9.98
N ALA A 94 13.78 1.19 -9.43
CA ALA A 94 13.99 -0.19 -9.01
C ALA A 94 14.51 -1.03 -10.19
N GLN A 95 15.58 -1.80 -9.96
CA GLN A 95 16.16 -2.67 -11.00
C GLN A 95 15.19 -3.78 -11.42
N GLN A 96 14.41 -4.27 -10.46
CA GLN A 96 13.40 -5.30 -10.67
C GLN A 96 12.01 -4.67 -10.74
N THR A 97 11.14 -5.24 -11.57
CA THR A 97 9.72 -4.89 -11.59
C THR A 97 9.08 -5.25 -10.26
N PHE A 98 8.31 -4.33 -9.68
CA PHE A 98 7.49 -4.61 -8.50
C PHE A 98 6.08 -5.04 -8.92
N THR A 99 5.42 -5.81 -8.06
CA THR A 99 4.05 -6.27 -8.27
C THR A 99 3.12 -5.54 -7.30
N MET A 100 1.95 -5.12 -7.80
CA MET A 100 0.91 -4.53 -6.97
C MET A 100 -0.32 -5.44 -6.95
N TYR A 101 -0.82 -5.75 -5.75
CA TYR A 101 -2.03 -6.51 -5.52
C TYR A 101 -3.11 -5.62 -4.89
N THR A 102 -4.33 -5.79 -5.37
CA THR A 102 -5.58 -5.26 -4.80
C THR A 102 -6.58 -6.41 -4.81
N ASP A 103 -7.49 -6.47 -3.85
CA ASP A 103 -8.58 -7.44 -3.82
C ASP A 103 -9.78 -7.00 -4.68
N HIS A 104 -9.71 -5.82 -5.31
CA HIS A 104 -10.82 -5.27 -6.06
C HIS A 104 -10.79 -5.62 -7.54
N LYS A 105 -11.67 -6.56 -7.93
CA LYS A 105 -11.84 -7.03 -9.32
C LYS A 105 -12.21 -5.93 -10.32
N ASN A 106 -12.81 -4.82 -9.86
CA ASN A 106 -13.14 -3.69 -10.73
C ASN A 106 -11.90 -3.01 -11.31
N LEU A 107 -10.69 -3.31 -10.82
CA LEU A 107 -9.44 -2.80 -11.37
C LEU A 107 -8.75 -3.76 -12.36
N GLU A 108 -9.35 -4.93 -12.67
CA GLU A 108 -8.81 -5.86 -13.67
C GLU A 108 -8.61 -5.20 -15.05
N TYR A 109 -9.44 -4.21 -15.41
CA TYR A 109 -9.28 -3.48 -16.67
C TYR A 109 -7.96 -2.70 -16.75
N LEU A 110 -7.34 -2.33 -15.62
CA LEU A 110 -6.03 -1.67 -15.61
C LEU A 110 -4.92 -2.59 -16.13
N GLN A 111 -5.09 -3.91 -16.03
CA GLN A 111 -4.13 -4.88 -16.57
C GLN A 111 -4.15 -4.95 -18.11
N THR A 112 -5.30 -4.63 -18.70
CA THR A 112 -5.50 -4.69 -20.16
C THR A 112 -5.43 -3.31 -20.83
N THR A 113 -5.55 -2.24 -20.06
CA THR A 113 -5.62 -0.86 -20.54
C THR A 113 -4.23 -0.26 -20.72
N LYS A 114 -3.78 -0.09 -21.97
CA LYS A 114 -2.51 0.59 -22.30
C LYS A 114 -2.57 2.13 -22.24
N ARG A 115 -3.78 2.72 -22.21
CA ARG A 115 -3.98 4.18 -22.09
C ARG A 115 -5.07 4.48 -21.07
N LEU A 116 -4.68 5.16 -19.99
CA LEU A 116 -5.63 5.82 -19.11
C LEU A 116 -6.07 7.12 -19.78
N ASN A 117 -7.37 7.38 -19.83
CA ASN A 117 -7.89 8.65 -20.32
C ASN A 117 -7.45 9.75 -19.34
N ALA A 118 -6.78 10.77 -19.88
CA ALA A 118 -6.23 11.91 -19.14
C ALA A 118 -7.24 13.05 -19.05
#